data_AF-A0A4W5K820-F1
#
_entry.id   AF-A0A4W5K820-F1
#
_cell.length_a   1.000
_cell.length_b   1.000
_cell.length_c   1.000
_cell.angle_alpha   90.00
_cell.angle_beta   90.00
_cell.angle_gamma   90.00
#
_symmetry.space_group_name_H-M   'P 1'
#
loop_
_entity.id
_entity.type
_entity.pdbx_description
1 polymer ?
#
loop_
_entity_poly.entity_id
_entity_poly.type
_entity_poly.pdbx_seq_one_letter_code
_entity_poly.pdbx_strand_id
1 'polypeptide(L)'
;MVAMDRIYLINSWPFLLRHLRLTIQSLQTTALKVFDSEQCVCPQRAVRMNSVFSPAVFPHQRSGNAARSLPSLTQHTNLWASLHSSFSWLLKACGSRLTEKLLEGAPTEDTLVLIERQTGTHWCS
;
A
#
# COMPACT_ATOMS: atom_id res chain seq x y z
N MET A 1 6.22 2.52 6.03
CA MET A 1 5.45 3.71 5.60
C MET A 1 5.83 4.84 6.51
N VAL A 2 6.15 6.01 5.98
CA VAL A 2 6.61 7.16 6.77
C VAL A 2 5.54 8.25 6.65
N ALA A 3 5.01 8.70 7.77
CA ALA A 3 4.03 9.78 7.85
C ALA A 3 4.48 10.75 8.95
N MET A 4 4.26 12.05 8.74
CA MET A 4 4.62 13.07 9.73
C MET A 4 3.59 13.16 10.86
N ASP A 5 2.31 12.93 10.55
CA ASP A 5 1.22 12.95 11.51
C ASP A 5 0.92 11.55 12.06
N ARG A 6 1.04 11.42 13.39
CA ARG A 6 0.74 10.19 14.13
C ARG A 6 -0.73 9.81 14.05
N ILE A 7 -1.64 10.77 14.19
CA ILE A 7 -3.09 10.53 14.20
C ILE A 7 -3.54 10.08 12.81
N TYR A 8 -3.06 10.75 11.77
CA TYR A 8 -3.23 10.33 10.38
C TYR A 8 -2.86 8.86 10.17
N LEU A 9 -1.68 8.46 10.64
CA LEU A 9 -1.15 7.10 10.45
C LEU A 9 -2.00 6.05 11.17
N ILE A 10 -2.43 6.33 12.41
CA ILE A 10 -3.27 5.41 13.19
C ILE A 10 -4.65 5.24 12.53
N ASN A 11 -5.27 6.34 12.08
CA ASN A 11 -6.60 6.32 11.47
C ASN A 11 -6.62 5.65 10.08
N SER A 12 -5.52 5.75 9.35
CA SER A 12 -5.35 5.10 8.04
C SER A 12 -4.81 3.67 8.16
N TRP A 13 -4.25 3.27 9.31
CA TRP A 13 -3.63 1.95 9.54
C TRP A 13 -4.43 0.74 9.05
N PRO A 14 -5.72 0.54 9.42
CA PRO A 14 -6.46 -0.64 8.99
C PRO A 14 -6.64 -0.71 7.47
N PHE A 15 -6.75 0.44 6.81
CA PHE A 15 -6.84 0.54 5.35
C PHE A 15 -5.50 0.20 4.69
N LEU A 16 -4.41 0.75 5.21
CA LEU A 16 -3.06 0.54 4.72
C LEU A 16 -2.62 -0.92 4.87
N LEU A 17 -2.81 -1.47 6.07
CA LEU A 17 -2.43 -2.84 6.38
C LEU A 17 -3.14 -3.85 5.47
N ARG A 18 -4.44 -3.63 5.21
CA ARG A 18 -5.22 -4.48 4.31
C ARG A 18 -4.61 -4.53 2.91
N HIS A 19 -4.31 -3.37 2.33
CA HIS A 19 -3.77 -3.30 0.97
C HIS A 19 -2.31 -3.78 0.89
N LEU A 20 -1.48 -3.45 1.88
CA LEU A 20 -0.12 -3.97 1.95
C LEU A 20 -0.11 -5.49 2.07
N ARG A 21 -1.03 -6.08 2.84
CA ARG A 21 -1.16 -7.54 2.96
C ARG A 21 -1.48 -8.20 1.62
N LEU A 22 -2.34 -7.60 0.81
CA LEU A 22 -2.67 -8.11 -0.53
C LEU A 22 -1.44 -8.08 -1.44
N THR A 23 -0.68 -6.98 -1.44
CA THR A 23 0.57 -6.86 -2.22
C THR A 23 1.60 -7.92 -1.78
N ILE A 24 1.76 -8.11 -0.46
CA ILE A 24 2.65 -9.13 0.10
C ILE A 24 2.22 -10.53 -0.32
N GLN A 25 0.93 -10.86 -0.21
CA GLN A 25 0.42 -12.17 -0.60
C GLN A 25 0.60 -12.45 -2.09
N SER A 26 0.40 -11.45 -2.95
CA SER A 26 0.64 -11.59 -4.40
C SER A 26 2.12 -11.88 -4.71
N LEU A 27 3.03 -11.15 -4.08
CA LEU A 27 4.47 -11.38 -4.21
C LEU A 27 4.88 -12.76 -3.67
N GLN A 28 4.36 -13.16 -2.51
CA GLN A 28 4.65 -14.46 -1.92
C GLN A 28 4.13 -15.60 -2.79
N THR A 29 2.93 -15.46 -3.36
CA THR A 29 2.34 -16.48 -4.22
C THR A 29 3.15 -16.69 -5.50
N THR A 30 3.63 -15.60 -6.11
CA THR A 30 4.47 -15.69 -7.31
C THR A 30 5.86 -16.26 -6.99
N ALA A 31 6.48 -15.82 -5.89
CA ALA A 31 7.75 -16.37 -5.43
C ALA A 31 7.65 -17.87 -5.08
N LEU A 32 6.55 -18.30 -4.45
CA LEU A 32 6.33 -19.71 -4.09
C LEU A 32 6.22 -20.58 -5.33
N LYS A 33 5.51 -20.13 -6.37
CA LYS A 33 5.43 -20.86 -7.66
C LYS A 33 6.82 -21.05 -8.30
N VAL A 34 7.64 -20.01 -8.29
CA VAL A 34 9.02 -20.09 -8.80
C VAL A 34 9.83 -21.05 -7.95
N PHE A 35 9.73 -20.95 -6.63
CA PHE A 35 10.41 -21.84 -5.70
C PHE A 35 10.04 -23.32 -5.93
N ASP A 36 8.75 -23.64 -6.06
CA ASP A 36 8.29 -25.01 -6.32
C ASP A 36 8.81 -25.51 -7.68
N SER A 37 8.78 -24.65 -8.70
CA SER A 37 9.32 -24.98 -10.03
C SER A 37 10.83 -25.25 -10.02
N GLU A 38 11.59 -24.46 -9.25
CA GLU A 38 13.04 -24.64 -9.08
C GLU A 38 13.35 -25.91 -8.27
N GLN A 39 12.54 -26.23 -7.26
CA GLN A 39 12.70 -27.44 -6.45
C GLN A 39 12.47 -28.72 -7.25
N CYS A 40 11.45 -28.76 -8.11
CA CYS A 40 11.18 -29.92 -8.97
C CYS A 40 12.37 -30.25 -9.89
N VAL A 41 13.15 -29.24 -10.29
CA VAL A 41 14.33 -29.41 -11.14
C VAL A 41 15.59 -29.79 -10.33
N CYS A 42 15.71 -29.32 -9.08
CA CYS A 42 16.87 -29.62 -8.23
C CYS A 42 16.49 -29.78 -6.75
N PRO A 43 16.05 -30.99 -6.32
CA PRO A 43 15.50 -31.21 -4.98
C PRO A 43 16.51 -31.03 -3.84
N GLN A 44 17.81 -31.24 -4.10
CA GLN A 44 18.85 -31.13 -3.06
C GLN A 44 19.23 -29.68 -2.70
N ARG A 45 18.83 -28.67 -3.49
CA ARG A 45 19.18 -27.26 -3.25
C ARG A 45 18.43 -26.66 -2.06
N ALA A 46 17.13 -26.95 -1.93
CA ALA A 46 16.31 -26.39 -0.85
C ALA A 46 16.74 -26.87 0.53
N VAL A 47 17.14 -28.14 0.66
CA VAL A 47 17.64 -28.72 1.91
C VAL A 47 18.94 -28.04 2.37
N ARG A 48 19.80 -27.61 1.43
CA ARG A 48 21.08 -26.94 1.74
C ARG A 48 20.93 -25.46 2.09
N MET A 49 19.82 -24.83 1.73
CA MET A 49 19.60 -23.38 1.90
C MET A 49 18.76 -23.01 3.13
N ASN A 50 18.30 -23.99 3.91
CA ASN A 50 17.60 -23.78 5.19
C ASN A 50 18.55 -23.32 6.31
N SER A 51 19.33 -22.26 6.07
CA SER A 51 19.98 -21.53 7.16
C SER A 51 18.94 -20.64 7.82
N VAL A 52 18.79 -20.75 9.15
CA VAL A 52 17.94 -19.88 9.95
C VAL A 52 18.23 -18.41 9.61
N PHE A 53 17.20 -17.64 9.28
CA PHE A 53 17.32 -16.21 9.04
C PHE A 53 17.73 -15.51 10.34
N SER A 54 18.99 -15.06 10.39
CA SER A 54 19.56 -14.38 11.55
C SER A 54 19.91 -12.93 11.18
N PRO A 55 19.11 -11.94 11.60
CA PRO A 55 19.33 -10.52 11.28
C PRO A 55 20.73 -10.00 11.65
N ALA A 56 21.36 -10.60 12.66
CA ALA A 56 22.70 -10.24 13.13
C ALA A 56 23.85 -10.69 12.20
N VAL A 57 23.59 -11.55 11.20
CA VAL A 57 24.62 -12.17 10.35
C VAL A 57 24.83 -11.41 9.03
N PHE A 58 23.87 -10.57 8.63
CA PHE A 58 23.92 -9.80 7.38
C PHE A 58 25.07 -8.80 7.24
N PRO A 59 25.58 -8.12 8.29
CA PRO A 59 26.66 -7.15 8.12
C PRO A 59 28.01 -7.76 7.72
N HIS A 60 28.22 -9.07 7.96
CA HIS A 60 29.51 -9.75 7.79
C HIS A 60 29.46 -10.99 6.87
N GLN A 61 28.37 -11.18 6.12
CA GLN A 61 28.21 -12.36 5.27
C GLN A 61 29.13 -12.29 4.04
N ARG A 62 30.39 -12.75 4.20
CA ARG A 62 31.34 -13.04 3.11
C ARG A 62 31.02 -14.33 2.34
N SER A 63 29.99 -15.07 2.74
CA SER A 63 29.63 -16.36 2.14
C SER A 63 28.36 -16.25 1.28
N GLY A 64 28.57 -16.15 -0.04
CA GLY A 64 27.84 -16.77 -1.17
C GLY A 64 26.31 -16.71 -1.29
N ASN A 65 25.53 -16.63 -0.21
CA ASN A 65 24.07 -16.56 -0.21
C ASN A 65 23.62 -15.09 -0.32
N ALA A 66 24.08 -14.41 -1.37
CA ALA A 66 23.57 -13.08 -1.70
C ALA A 66 22.06 -13.16 -1.96
N ALA A 67 21.30 -12.21 -1.40
CA ALA A 67 19.88 -12.09 -1.68
C ALA A 67 19.67 -11.96 -3.20
N ARG A 68 18.85 -12.84 -3.78
CA ARG A 68 18.46 -12.74 -5.20
C ARG A 68 17.59 -11.49 -5.41
N SER A 69 17.70 -10.88 -6.59
CA SER A 69 16.85 -9.74 -6.94
C SER A 69 15.38 -10.17 -6.98
N LEU A 70 14.48 -9.27 -6.57
CA LEU A 70 13.04 -9.56 -6.53
C LEU A 70 12.47 -10.06 -7.87
N PRO A 71 12.84 -9.46 -9.04
CA PRO A 71 12.39 -9.96 -10.33
C PRO A 71 12.88 -11.37 -10.66
N SER A 72 14.08 -11.74 -10.22
CA SER A 72 14.62 -13.10 -10.38
C SER A 72 13.85 -14.12 -9.53
N LEU A 73 13.38 -13.70 -8.35
CA LEU A 73 12.67 -14.56 -7.41
C LEU A 73 11.21 -14.81 -7.83
N THR A 74 10.57 -13.83 -8.47
CA THR A 74 9.16 -13.92 -8.89
C THR A 74 8.99 -14.18 -10.39
N GLN A 75 10.09 -14.17 -11.17
CA GLN A 75 10.09 -14.30 -12.63
C GLN A 75 9.10 -13.34 -13.33
N HIS A 76 8.93 -12.14 -12.75
CA HIS A 76 7.92 -11.18 -13.19
C HIS A 76 8.60 -9.95 -13.78
N THR A 77 8.62 -9.85 -15.11
CA THR A 77 9.35 -8.82 -15.88
C THR A 77 8.90 -7.40 -15.55
N ASN A 78 7.60 -7.20 -15.33
CA ASN A 78 7.01 -5.88 -15.04
C ASN A 78 6.73 -5.66 -13.55
N LEU A 79 7.45 -6.36 -12.66
CA LEU A 79 7.20 -6.30 -11.21
C LEU A 79 7.29 -4.88 -10.65
N TRP A 80 8.32 -4.12 -11.06
CA TRP A 80 8.51 -2.76 -10.57
C TRP A 80 7.39 -1.82 -11.00
N ALA A 81 6.91 -1.94 -12.25
CA ALA A 81 5.79 -1.16 -12.73
C ALA A 81 4.51 -1.49 -11.95
N SER A 82 4.21 -2.78 -11.76
CA SER A 82 3.04 -3.23 -10.98
C SER A 82 3.10 -2.76 -9.52
N LEU A 83 4.27 -2.84 -8.89
CA LEU A 83 4.47 -2.36 -7.52
C LEU A 83 4.32 -0.85 -7.42
N HIS A 84 4.92 -0.11 -8.36
CA HIS A 84 4.79 1.34 -8.41
C HIS A 84 3.33 1.76 -8.57
N SER A 85 2.59 1.17 -9.51
CA SER A 85 1.15 1.43 -9.68
C SER A 85 0.35 1.10 -8.42
N SER A 86 0.66 -0.02 -7.76
CA SER A 86 -0.02 -0.44 -6.52
C SER A 86 0.23 0.56 -5.38
N PHE A 87 1.47 1.01 -5.21
CA PHE A 87 1.80 1.99 -4.17
C PHE A 87 1.26 3.38 -4.47
N SER A 88 1.36 3.85 -5.72
CA SER A 88 0.79 5.12 -6.14
C SER A 88 -0.73 5.15 -5.95
N TRP A 89 -1.41 4.06 -6.30
CA TRP A 89 -2.84 3.91 -6.04
C TRP A 89 -3.15 3.89 -4.54
N LEU A 90 -2.37 3.17 -3.73
CA LEU A 90 -2.53 3.12 -2.28
C LEU A 90 -2.42 4.51 -1.64
N LEU A 91 -1.42 5.30 -2.04
CA LEU A 91 -1.23 6.66 -1.55
C LEU A 91 -2.41 7.56 -1.94
N LYS A 92 -2.85 7.48 -3.20
CA LYS A 92 -4.01 8.24 -3.69
C LYS A 92 -5.28 7.89 -2.91
N ALA A 93 -5.59 6.60 -2.79
CA ALA A 93 -6.78 6.13 -2.11
C ALA A 93 -6.76 6.46 -0.60
N CYS A 94 -5.58 6.40 0.03
CA CYS A 94 -5.40 6.80 1.43
C CYS A 94 -5.65 8.31 1.63
N GLY A 95 -5.13 9.14 0.73
CA GLY A 95 -5.36 10.60 0.74
C GLY A 95 -6.83 10.96 0.54
N SER A 96 -7.52 10.33 -0.41
CA SER A 96 -8.95 10.59 -0.67
C SER A 96 -9.89 10.09 0.43
N ARG A 97 -9.46 9.14 1.27
CA ARG A 97 -10.30 8.61 2.36
C ARG A 97 -10.33 9.53 3.57
N LEU A 98 -9.27 10.30 3.80
CA LEU A 98 -9.17 11.24 4.92
C LEU A 98 -9.54 12.67 4.47
N THR A 99 -10.71 12.83 3.88
CA THR A 99 -11.26 14.16 3.60
C THR A 99 -11.96 14.67 4.85
N GLU A 100 -11.51 15.80 5.37
CA GLU A 100 -12.19 16.55 6.42
C GLU A 100 -13.60 16.91 5.93
N LYS A 101 -14.64 16.42 6.61
CA LYS A 101 -16.00 16.94 6.42
C LYS A 101 -16.12 18.17 7.32
N LEU A 102 -15.85 19.34 6.75
CA LEU A 102 -16.29 20.60 7.33
C LEU A 102 -17.82 20.59 7.34
N LEU A 103 -18.39 20.30 8.51
CA LEU A 103 -19.78 20.62 8.79
C LEU A 103 -19.81 22.14 9.01
N GLU A 104 -20.17 22.90 7.99
CA GLU A 104 -20.60 24.28 8.22
C GLU A 104 -21.74 24.25 9.24
N GLY A 105 -21.63 25.07 10.29
CA GLY A 105 -22.71 25.25 11.26
C GLY A 105 -23.98 25.71 10.55
N ALA A 106 -25.13 25.62 11.23
CA ALA A 106 -26.37 26.16 10.68
C ALA A 106 -26.14 27.60 10.19
N PRO A 107 -26.54 27.94 8.95
CA PRO A 107 -26.36 29.28 8.43
C PRO A 107 -26.99 30.29 9.40
N THR A 108 -26.29 31.39 9.64
CA THR A 108 -26.79 32.48 10.48
C THR A 108 -28.09 33.04 9.88
N GLU A 109 -28.94 33.62 10.71
CA GLU A 109 -30.24 34.15 10.29
C GLU A 109 -30.11 35.16 9.14
N ASP A 110 -29.06 35.99 9.16
CA ASP A 110 -28.71 36.90 8.06
C ASP A 110 -28.42 36.18 6.74
N THR A 111 -27.76 35.02 6.78
CA THR A 111 -27.44 34.21 5.60
C THR A 111 -28.69 33.54 5.05
N LEU A 112 -29.59 33.08 5.92
CA LEU A 112 -30.89 32.52 5.54
C LEU A 112 -31.76 33.56 4.83
N VAL A 113 -31.86 34.78 5.39
CA VAL A 113 -32.65 35.88 4.80
C VAL A 113 -32.10 36.31 3.42
N LEU A 114 -30.77 36.30 3.25
CA LEU A 114 -30.13 36.57 1.97
C LEU A 114 -30.45 35.50 0.92
N ILE A 115 -30.38 34.22 1.30
CA ILE A 115 -30.71 33.08 0.43
C ILE A 115 -32.19 33.11 0.02
N GLU A 116 -33.11 33.38 0.94
CA GLU A 116 -34.54 33.50 0.64
C GLU A 116 -34.85 34.66 -0.32
N ARG A 117 -34.16 35.80 -0.18
CA ARG A 117 -34.31 36.94 -1.09
C ARG A 117 -33.77 36.66 -2.49
N GLN A 118 -32.66 35.95 -2.61
CA GLN A 118 -32.08 35.56 -3.90
C GLN A 118 -32.84 34.43 -4.59
N THR A 119 -33.41 33.50 -3.82
CA THR A 119 -34.25 32.44 -4.38
C THR A 119 -35.64 32.96 -4.75
N GLY A 120 -36.26 33.82 -3.93
CA GLY A 120 -37.57 34.41 -4.21
C GLY A 120 -37.63 35.37 -5.40
N THR A 121 -36.51 36.01 -5.76
CA THR A 121 -36.43 36.87 -6.96
C THR A 121 -36.32 36.09 -8.27
N HIS A 122 -35.92 34.82 -8.22
CA HIS A 122 -35.76 33.97 -9.40
C HIS A 122 -37.06 33.26 -9.82
N TRP A 123 -38.10 33.31 -8.98
CA TRP A 123 -39.44 32.73 -9.25
C TRP A 123 -40.48 33.76 -9.71
N CYS A 124 -40.12 35.04 -9.78
CA CYS A 124 -41.00 36.14 -10.23
C CYS A 124 -40.52 36.83 -11.53
N SER A 125 -39.64 36.20 -12.31
CA SER A 125 -39.34 36.60 -13.71
C SER A 125 -39.88 35.58 -14.69
#